data_AF-A0AAD8N831-F1
#
_entry.id   AF-A0AAD8N831-F1
#
_cell.length_a   1.000
_cell.length_b   1.000
_cell.length_c   1.000
_cell.angle_alpha   90.00
_cell.angle_beta   90.00
_cell.angle_gamma   90.00
#
_symmetry.space_group_name_H-M   'P 1'
#
loop_
_entity.id
_entity.type
_entity.pdbx_description
1 polymer ?
#
loop_
_entity_poly.entity_id
_entity_poly.type
_entity_poly.pdbx_seq_one_letter_code
_entity_poly.pdbx_strand_id
1 'polypeptide(L)'
;MQNELAQGRLSGTAFDRYCMVLFAGIAVEALVYGEADGGENDENLFRSISVLLDPPLSVAQMSNQARWSVLQSYNLLKWHMHAHRAAVKALEGGGSLSVVIRKVEGAMSTGR
;
A
#
# COMPACT_ATOMS: atom_id res chain seq x y z
N MET A 1 -0.99 2.91 -16.56
CA MET A 1 -1.79 1.72 -16.23
C MET A 1 -2.76 1.30 -17.33
N GLN A 2 -3.81 2.06 -17.72
CA GLN A 2 -4.76 1.59 -18.76
C GLN A 2 -4.09 1.21 -20.09
N ASN A 3 -3.20 2.07 -20.61
CA ASN A 3 -2.45 1.77 -21.84
C ASN A 3 -1.47 0.59 -21.69
N GLU A 4 -0.93 0.38 -20.49
CA GLU A 4 0.03 -0.69 -20.20
C GLU A 4 -0.71 -2.04 -20.14
N LEU A 5 -1.87 -2.07 -19.46
CA LEU A 5 -2.75 -3.23 -19.41
C LEU A 5 -3.25 -3.65 -20.80
N ALA A 6 -3.63 -2.68 -21.65
CA ALA A 6 -4.03 -2.95 -23.02
C ALA A 6 -2.92 -3.59 -23.87
N GLN A 7 -1.65 -3.35 -23.51
CA GLN A 7 -0.46 -3.91 -24.16
C GLN A 7 0.06 -5.17 -23.46
N GLY A 8 -0.60 -5.63 -22.39
CA GLY A 8 -0.13 -6.75 -21.57
C GLY A 8 1.21 -6.49 -20.88
N ARG A 9 1.57 -5.22 -20.63
CA ARG A 9 2.82 -4.81 -20.00
C ARG A 9 2.54 -4.10 -18.70
N LEU A 10 3.51 -4.14 -17.79
CA LEU A 10 3.49 -3.36 -16.55
C LEU A 10 4.78 -2.55 -16.48
N SER A 11 4.69 -1.23 -16.27
CA SER A 11 5.90 -0.44 -16.01
C SER A 11 6.41 -0.71 -14.60
N GLY A 12 7.73 -0.54 -14.40
CA GLY A 12 8.33 -0.63 -13.06
C GLY A 12 7.63 0.30 -12.06
N THR A 13 7.31 1.53 -12.45
CA THR A 13 6.59 2.47 -11.57
C THR A 13 5.17 2.01 -11.21
N ALA A 14 4.45 1.37 -12.13
CA ALA A 14 3.14 0.83 -11.83
C ALA A 14 3.25 -0.37 -10.86
N PHE A 15 4.26 -1.22 -11.06
CA PHE A 15 4.58 -2.33 -10.16
C PHE A 15 4.99 -1.84 -8.76
N ASP A 16 5.83 -0.81 -8.67
CA ASP A 16 6.26 -0.21 -7.41
C ASP A 16 5.08 0.30 -6.59
N ARG A 17 4.16 1.05 -7.22
CA ARG A 17 2.96 1.57 -6.57
C ARG A 17 2.01 0.45 -6.15
N TYR A 18 1.87 -0.57 -6.98
CA TYR A 18 1.08 -1.75 -6.62
C TYR A 18 1.64 -2.42 -5.36
N CYS A 19 2.95 -2.66 -5.30
CA CYS A 19 3.59 -3.27 -4.14
C CYS A 19 3.47 -2.38 -2.89
N MET A 20 3.57 -1.04 -3.02
CA MET A 20 3.32 -0.14 -1.90
C MET A 20 1.90 -0.30 -1.34
N VAL A 21 0.88 -0.36 -2.20
CA VAL A 21 -0.51 -0.55 -1.75
C VAL A 21 -0.68 -1.91 -1.08
N LEU A 22 -0.12 -2.96 -1.68
CA LEU A 22 -0.18 -4.32 -1.15
C LEU A 22 0.42 -4.44 0.26
N PHE A 23 1.55 -3.78 0.50
CA PHE A 23 2.22 -3.79 1.80
C PHE A 23 1.74 -2.69 2.78
N ALA A 24 0.79 -1.84 2.39
CA ALA A 24 0.34 -0.73 3.23
C ALA A 24 -0.35 -1.19 4.52
N GLY A 25 -1.09 -2.30 4.48
CA GLY A 25 -1.72 -2.90 5.66
C GLY A 25 -0.67 -3.35 6.69
N ILE A 26 0.29 -4.18 6.27
CA ILE A 26 1.42 -4.61 7.10
C ILE A 26 2.17 -3.41 7.68
N ALA A 27 2.44 -2.40 6.85
CA ALA A 27 3.16 -1.20 7.28
C ALA A 27 2.39 -0.41 8.35
N VAL A 28 1.06 -0.31 8.24
CA VAL A 28 0.25 0.43 9.22
C VAL A 28 0.09 -0.34 10.52
N GLU A 29 -0.05 -1.66 10.47
CA GLU A 29 -0.08 -2.52 11.66
C GLU A 29 1.21 -2.37 12.46
N ALA A 30 2.36 -2.54 11.81
CA ALA A 30 3.67 -2.35 12.44
C ALA A 30 3.84 -0.94 13.03
N LEU A 31 3.33 0.10 12.34
CA LEU A 31 3.40 1.48 12.80
C LEU A 31 2.50 1.77 14.01
N VAL A 32 1.33 1.12 14.12
CA VAL A 32 0.34 1.38 15.16
C VAL A 32 0.53 0.45 16.38
N TYR A 33 0.85 -0.81 16.15
CA TYR A 33 0.89 -1.86 17.16
C TYR A 33 2.31 -2.37 17.47
N GLY A 34 3.32 -1.97 16.69
CA GLY A 34 4.72 -2.35 16.86
C GLY A 34 5.12 -3.64 16.14
N GLU A 35 4.15 -4.49 15.83
CA GLU A 35 4.29 -5.70 15.02
C GLU A 35 3.09 -5.83 14.07
N ALA A 36 3.23 -6.67 13.04
CA ALA A 36 2.15 -6.99 12.10
C ALA A 36 1.76 -8.46 12.29
N ASP A 37 0.47 -8.70 12.56
CA ASP A 37 -0.07 -10.04 12.80
C ASP A 37 -0.75 -10.63 11.54
N GLY A 38 -1.05 -9.78 10.55
CA GLY A 38 -1.67 -10.17 9.28
C GLY A 38 -0.72 -10.10 8.07
N GLY A 39 -1.31 -10.16 6.87
CA GLY A 39 -0.61 -9.88 5.61
C GLY A 39 -0.10 -11.09 4.83
N GLU A 40 -0.29 -12.33 5.30
CA GLU A 40 0.12 -13.53 4.56
C GLU A 40 -0.48 -13.59 3.14
N ASN A 41 -1.75 -13.21 3.00
CA ASN A 41 -2.41 -13.14 1.68
C ASN A 41 -1.74 -12.11 0.77
N ASP A 42 -1.34 -10.96 1.30
CA ASP A 42 -0.66 -9.91 0.55
C ASP A 42 0.75 -10.34 0.12
N GLU A 43 1.49 -11.03 1.01
CA GLU A 43 2.79 -11.62 0.69
C GLU A 43 2.70 -12.72 -0.37
N ASN A 44 1.67 -13.57 -0.30
CA ASN A 44 1.44 -14.60 -1.29
C ASN A 44 1.09 -13.99 -2.66
N LEU A 45 0.25 -12.95 -2.71
CA LEU A 45 -0.05 -12.21 -3.94
C LEU A 45 1.22 -11.56 -4.52
N PHE A 46 2.04 -10.95 -3.68
CA PHE A 46 3.32 -10.36 -4.09
C PHE A 46 4.25 -11.41 -4.71
N ARG A 47 4.38 -12.58 -4.07
CA ARG A 47 5.17 -13.70 -4.58
C ARG A 47 4.62 -14.19 -5.92
N SER A 48 3.31 -14.42 -6.01
CA SER A 48 2.66 -14.90 -7.24
C SER A 48 2.86 -13.94 -8.41
N ILE A 49 2.70 -12.63 -8.21
CA ILE A 49 2.90 -11.66 -9.29
C ILE A 49 4.37 -11.58 -9.68
N SER A 50 5.30 -11.59 -8.71
CA SER A 50 6.73 -11.49 -8.98
C SER A 50 7.29 -12.62 -9.85
N VAL A 51 6.72 -13.83 -9.74
CA VAL A 51 7.10 -14.99 -10.58
C VAL A 51 6.37 -15.01 -11.94
N LEU A 52 5.28 -14.27 -12.09
CA LEU A 52 4.52 -14.13 -13.35
C LEU A 52 5.03 -12.98 -14.23
N LEU A 53 5.90 -12.11 -13.70
CA LEU A 53 6.58 -11.10 -14.51
C LEU A 53 7.47 -11.76 -15.56
N ASP A 54 7.68 -11.07 -16.68
CA ASP A 54 8.58 -11.49 -17.75
C ASP A 54 9.62 -10.38 -18.02
N PRO A 55 10.88 -10.53 -17.58
CA PRO A 55 11.40 -11.68 -16.82
C PRO A 55 10.91 -11.70 -15.36
N PRO A 56 10.88 -12.88 -14.70
CA PRO A 56 10.50 -12.99 -13.30
C PRO A 56 11.58 -12.37 -12.39
N LEU A 57 11.16 -11.89 -11.22
CA LEU A 57 12.11 -11.36 -10.24
C LEU A 57 12.92 -12.48 -9.61
N SER A 58 14.23 -12.26 -9.47
CA SER A 58 15.07 -13.08 -8.59
C SER A 58 14.66 -12.94 -7.13
N VAL A 59 15.06 -13.89 -6.29
CA VAL A 59 14.83 -13.84 -4.82
C VAL A 59 15.38 -12.55 -4.21
N ALA A 60 16.56 -12.10 -4.65
CA ALA A 60 17.15 -10.85 -4.18
C ALA A 60 16.32 -9.62 -4.59
N GLN A 61 15.83 -9.59 -5.83
CA GLN A 61 14.95 -8.51 -6.30
C GLN A 61 13.62 -8.49 -5.56
N MET A 62 12.97 -9.64 -5.38
CA MET A 62 11.73 -9.75 -4.60
C MET A 62 11.93 -9.23 -3.17
N SER A 63 13.03 -9.66 -2.52
CA SER A 63 13.36 -9.25 -1.15
C SER A 63 13.60 -7.74 -1.05
N ASN A 64 14.32 -7.15 -2.02
CA ASN A 64 14.55 -5.71 -2.06
C ASN A 64 13.26 -4.93 -2.33
N GLN A 65 12.43 -5.40 -3.26
CA GLN A 65 11.15 -4.78 -3.58
C GLN A 65 10.22 -4.78 -2.36
N ALA A 66 10.07 -5.90 -1.66
CA ALA A 66 9.24 -5.99 -0.46
C ALA A 66 9.71 -5.01 0.63
N ARG A 67 11.01 -5.00 0.96
CA ARG A 67 11.58 -4.06 1.94
C ARG A 67 11.36 -2.61 1.54
N TRP A 68 11.59 -2.29 0.27
CA TRP A 68 11.41 -0.95 -0.25
C TRP A 68 9.93 -0.54 -0.17
N SER A 69 9.00 -1.38 -0.60
CA SER A 69 7.57 -1.09 -0.58
C SER A 69 7.03 -0.92 0.85
N VAL A 70 7.43 -1.78 1.79
CA VAL A 70 7.07 -1.61 3.21
C VAL A 70 7.60 -0.28 3.75
N LEU A 71 8.88 0.06 3.49
CA LEU A 71 9.47 1.31 3.95
C LEU A 71 8.78 2.55 3.36
N GLN A 72 8.45 2.53 2.06
CA GLN A 72 7.75 3.64 1.42
C GLN A 72 6.34 3.82 1.98
N SER A 73 5.58 2.73 2.10
CA SER A 73 4.23 2.78 2.67
C SER A 73 4.25 3.21 4.12
N TYR A 74 5.19 2.69 4.92
CA TYR A 74 5.40 3.11 6.30
C TYR A 74 5.67 4.61 6.40
N ASN A 75 6.59 5.16 5.59
CA ASN A 75 6.91 6.58 5.63
C ASN A 75 5.71 7.45 5.22
N LEU A 76 4.99 7.05 4.16
CA LEU A 76 3.79 7.75 3.71
C LEU A 76 2.73 7.79 4.83
N LEU A 77 2.45 6.64 5.45
CA LEU A 77 1.48 6.52 6.54
C LEU A 77 1.93 7.27 7.80
N LYS A 78 3.23 7.24 8.12
CA LYS A 78 3.81 7.98 9.25
C LYS A 78 3.63 9.48 9.09
N TRP A 79 3.95 10.03 7.91
CA TRP A 79 3.78 11.46 7.65
C TRP A 79 2.32 11.90 7.61
N HIS A 80 1.42 11.02 7.17
CA HIS A 80 -0.01 11.30 7.04
C HIS A 80 -0.87 10.57 8.08
N MET A 81 -0.32 10.31 9.27
CA MET A 81 -0.99 9.54 10.32
C MET A 81 -2.31 10.19 10.77
N HIS A 82 -2.41 11.52 10.72
CA HIS A 82 -3.64 12.25 11.02
C HIS A 82 -4.76 11.93 10.00
N ALA A 83 -4.43 11.82 8.71
CA ALA A 83 -5.39 11.45 7.66
C ALA A 83 -5.79 9.98 7.77
N HIS A 84 -4.85 9.08 8.08
CA HIS A 84 -5.14 7.69 8.39
C HIS A 84 -6.12 7.55 9.57
N ARG A 85 -5.86 8.23 10.70
CA ARG A 85 -6.77 8.22 11.86
C ARG A 85 -8.16 8.78 11.53
N ALA A 86 -8.24 9.81 10.70
CA ALA A 86 -9.51 10.36 10.24
C ALA A 86 -10.30 9.34 9.40
N ALA A 87 -9.62 8.55 8.55
CA ALA A 87 -10.23 7.46 7.80
C ALA A 87 -10.74 6.35 8.72
N VAL A 88 -9.91 5.87 9.65
CA VAL A 88 -10.27 4.82 10.62
C VAL A 88 -11.51 5.23 11.43
N LYS A 89 -11.51 6.44 12.00
CA LYS A 89 -12.65 6.95 12.77
C LYS A 89 -13.94 7.04 11.94
N ALA A 90 -13.83 7.35 10.65
CA ALA A 90 -14.98 7.39 9.75
C ALA A 90 -15.52 5.98 9.46
N LEU A 91 -14.63 5.00 9.29
CA LEU A 91 -14.99 3.59 9.09
C LEU A 91 -15.62 2.97 10.34
N GLU A 92 -15.03 3.19 11.52
CA GLU A 92 -15.56 2.73 12.81
C GLU A 92 -16.97 3.26 13.09
N GLY A 93 -17.26 4.49 12.64
CA GLY A 93 -18.58 5.10 12.73
C GLY A 93 -19.61 4.59 11.70
N GLY A 94 -19.27 3.57 10.90
CA GLY A 94 -20.13 3.06 9.83
C GLY A 94 -20.31 4.01 8.65
N GLY A 95 -19.36 4.94 8.46
CA GLY A 95 -19.40 5.92 7.38
C GLY A 95 -19.28 5.27 6.00
N SER A 96 -20.00 5.82 5.02
CA SER A 96 -19.85 5.39 3.63
C SER A 96 -18.47 5.78 3.07
N LEU A 97 -18.08 5.17 1.96
CA LEU A 97 -16.81 5.48 1.28
C LEU A 97 -16.64 6.99 1.00
N SER A 98 -17.69 7.68 0.60
CA SER A 98 -17.64 9.13 0.34
C SER A 98 -17.42 9.95 1.62
N VAL A 99 -17.84 9.47 2.78
CA VAL A 99 -17.52 10.09 4.07
C VAL A 99 -16.04 9.88 4.40
N VAL A 100 -15.52 8.68 4.22
CA VAL A 100 -14.10 8.36 4.47
C VAL A 100 -13.19 9.23 3.61
N ILE A 101 -13.45 9.32 2.30
CA ILE A 101 -12.67 10.15 1.35
C ILE A 101 -12.64 11.61 1.82
N ARG A 102 -13.82 12.18 2.12
CA ARG A 102 -13.93 13.57 2.59
C ARG A 102 -13.15 13.82 3.89
N LYS A 103 -13.12 12.84 4.80
CA LYS A 103 -12.37 12.95 6.06
C LYS A 103 -10.85 12.92 5.82
N VAL A 104 -10.39 12.10 4.88
CA VAL A 104 -8.98 12.08 4.44
C VAL A 104 -8.60 13.42 3.80
N GLU A 105 -9.38 13.91 2.83
CA GLU A 105 -9.13 15.20 2.15
C GLU A 105 -9.12 16.38 3.12
N GLY A 106 -10.07 16.40 4.06
CA GLY A 106 -10.14 17.42 5.10
C GLY A 106 -8.92 17.40 6.01
N ALA A 107 -8.53 16.21 6.49
CA ALA A 107 -7.33 16.05 7.32
C ALA A 107 -6.05 16.46 6.58
N MET A 108 -5.99 16.18 5.28
CA MET A 108 -4.83 16.53 4.46
C MET A 108 -4.70 18.02 4.17
N SER A 109 -5.81 18.74 4.14
CA SER A 109 -5.85 20.19 3.95
C SER A 109 -5.44 20.96 5.21
N THR A 110 -5.65 20.38 6.39
CA THR A 110 -5.31 21.01 7.69
C THR A 110 -3.84 20.90 8.10
N GLY A 111 -3.04 20.09 7.38
CA GLY A 111 -1.61 19.91 7.64
C GLY A 111 -0.68 20.87 6.89
N ARG A 112 -1.21 21.96 6.33
CA ARG A 112 -0.46 23.05 5.67
C ARG A 112 -0.42 24.30 6.54
#